data_AF-D0LT21-F1
#
_entry.id   AF-D0LT21-F1
#
_cell.length_a   1.000
_cell.length_b   1.000
_cell.length_c   1.000
_cell.angle_alpha   90.00
_cell.angle_beta   90.00
_cell.angle_gamma   90.00
#
_symmetry.space_group_name_H-M   'P 1'
#
loop_
_entity.id
_entity.type
_entity.pdbx_description
1 polymer ?
#
loop_
_entity_poly.entity_id
_entity_poly.type
_entity_poly.pdbx_seq_one_letter_code
_entity_poly.pdbx_strand_id
1 'polypeptide(L)'
;MASIFKHSSLQIFSASAMALALVACKPGKPAADGTYAGSERAGQAAADDQRKEIADSDIVRVIERELQMDQAVNVARVDVASDGGVVTLSGVVPSLLAKDRATRVAELVRGVRSVSNQIEIEPRATRSDDELRADVKEALAEDSATRHYNVAVAVDSGAVTLSGRVPSWQAVELTGLVVKGVKGVLALDNELGFDDQRRDDDEIAAEIERRMRWDVLVDSGMLEVAVNDGAVHITGVAGSAGERSRAYEDAWVPGVRTVDVSQVEIERWARDPELRDDEFLARDDAEIERAVRDAATYDPRVRAESLAIQVSAGMIALRGTVPDLKARQAAEQLARSTAGVVDVKNYIEVRPGQPMANGELAERVHRALVRNPVTEGYEIEVEATKGRVLLHGTVDYFHERVEAEKVAASVEGVLEIVNQLEVEHTPHAFVFDPHMYPHHPNSSGKELVMVPNNRDASDRDLRDAIREELRWTPFLNGDDIRVSVLGGRVTLSGAVYSWTERRLATVNAFQGGAVAVINRLAVSPRRPLSPSSAPTAQLVATP
;
A
#
# COMPACT_ATOMS: atom_id res chain seq x y z
N MET A 1 -39.02 -22.49 9.05
CA MET A 1 -39.39 -21.63 10.20
C MET A 1 -38.10 -21.17 10.84
N ALA A 2 -38.02 -19.87 11.12
CA ALA A 2 -36.82 -19.04 11.24
C ALA A 2 -35.73 -19.53 12.22
N SER A 3 -34.46 -19.38 11.82
CA SER A 3 -33.30 -19.38 12.73
C SER A 3 -32.24 -18.37 12.23
N ILE A 4 -32.42 -17.13 12.69
CA ILE A 4 -31.43 -16.13 13.12
C ILE A 4 -30.00 -16.28 12.57
N PHE A 5 -29.70 -15.56 11.47
CA PHE A 5 -28.35 -15.14 11.11
C PHE A 5 -28.00 -13.86 11.91
N LYS A 6 -26.94 -13.91 12.73
CA LYS A 6 -26.33 -12.70 13.30
C LYS A 6 -25.32 -12.17 12.30
N HIS A 7 -25.69 -11.13 11.57
CA HIS A 7 -24.73 -10.26 10.90
C HIS A 7 -24.03 -9.41 11.96
N SER A 8 -22.73 -9.61 12.14
CA SER A 8 -21.87 -8.64 12.84
C SER A 8 -21.54 -7.51 11.86
N SER A 9 -22.52 -6.64 11.63
CA SER A 9 -22.30 -5.31 11.07
C SER A 9 -21.86 -4.43 12.23
N LEU A 10 -20.59 -4.01 12.26
CA LEU A 10 -20.14 -2.95 13.18
C LEU A 10 -20.80 -1.64 12.75
N GLN A 11 -22.01 -1.38 13.24
CA GLN A 11 -22.60 -0.04 13.28
C GLN A 11 -22.10 0.65 14.55
N ILE A 12 -21.19 1.60 14.41
CA ILE A 12 -20.85 2.52 15.50
C ILE A 12 -21.81 3.71 15.41
N PHE A 13 -22.94 3.61 16.10
CA PHE A 13 -23.69 4.76 16.58
C PHE A 13 -23.93 4.57 18.07
N SER A 14 -23.29 5.39 18.90
CA SER A 14 -23.79 5.64 20.25
C SER A 14 -23.53 7.10 20.61
N ALA A 15 -24.62 7.83 20.76
CA ALA A 15 -24.64 9.17 21.32
C ALA A 15 -24.27 9.12 22.81
N SER A 16 -23.34 9.97 23.24
CA SER A 16 -23.25 10.37 24.63
C SER A 16 -22.75 11.81 24.76
N ALA A 17 -23.27 12.44 25.81
CA ALA A 17 -23.52 13.86 25.90
C ALA A 17 -22.25 14.72 26.03
N MET A 18 -22.28 15.82 25.29
CA MET A 18 -21.36 16.95 25.29
C MET A 18 -21.35 17.65 26.66
N ALA A 19 -20.26 17.55 27.41
CA ALA A 19 -19.96 18.41 28.55
C ALA A 19 -18.95 19.48 28.10
N LEU A 20 -19.48 20.66 27.79
CA LEU A 20 -18.77 21.85 27.33
C LEU A 20 -17.96 22.47 28.49
N ALA A 21 -16.63 22.31 28.51
CA ALA A 21 -15.74 23.10 29.35
C ALA A 21 -15.10 24.20 28.49
N LEU A 22 -15.67 25.41 28.55
CA LEU A 22 -15.08 26.63 27.99
C LEU A 22 -13.79 26.99 28.74
N VAL A 23 -12.65 26.95 28.06
CA VAL A 23 -11.48 27.76 28.43
C VAL A 23 -11.46 28.99 27.52
N ALA A 24 -11.79 30.13 28.11
CA ALA A 24 -11.81 31.42 27.45
C ALA A 24 -10.38 31.99 27.32
N CYS A 25 -9.92 32.19 26.08
CA CYS A 25 -8.76 33.05 25.81
C CYS A 25 -9.25 34.38 25.20
N LYS A 26 -8.90 35.50 25.85
CA LYS A 26 -9.38 36.86 25.55
C LYS A 26 -8.85 37.38 24.20
N PRO A 27 -9.63 38.17 23.43
CA PRO A 27 -9.09 38.91 22.29
C PRO A 27 -8.44 40.22 22.74
N GLY A 28 -7.17 40.41 22.43
CA GLY A 28 -6.47 41.70 22.53
C GLY A 28 -6.84 42.62 21.37
N LYS A 29 -7.13 43.90 21.67
CA LYS A 29 -7.48 44.98 20.72
C LYS A 29 -6.37 45.28 19.69
N PRO A 30 -6.73 45.83 18.51
CA PRO A 30 -5.75 46.19 17.48
C PRO A 30 -5.15 47.58 17.74
N ALA A 31 -3.85 47.72 17.50
CA ALA A 31 -3.20 49.00 17.24
C ALA A 31 -3.03 49.12 15.72
N ALA A 32 -3.65 50.14 15.15
CA ALA A 32 -3.48 50.54 13.76
C ALA A 32 -2.17 51.33 13.63
N ASP A 33 -1.38 51.02 12.60
CA ASP A 33 -0.84 52.02 11.67
C ASP A 33 -0.08 51.34 10.50
N GLY A 34 -0.44 51.73 9.27
CA GLY A 34 0.53 51.89 8.17
C GLY A 34 0.94 50.69 7.32
N THR A 35 0.23 50.50 6.19
CA THR A 35 0.78 50.21 4.86
C THR A 35 1.55 48.89 4.60
N TYR A 36 0.84 47.79 4.33
CA TYR A 36 1.32 46.66 3.49
C TYR A 36 0.14 45.91 2.79
N ALA A 37 -0.72 46.63 2.06
CA ALA A 37 -1.95 46.06 1.46
C ALA A 37 -1.77 45.34 0.09
N GLY A 38 -0.55 44.94 -0.28
CA GLY A 38 -0.24 44.40 -1.61
C GLY A 38 0.12 42.91 -1.68
N SER A 39 0.74 42.36 -0.64
CA SER A 39 1.24 40.96 -0.63
C SER A 39 0.30 39.97 0.04
N GLU A 40 -0.59 40.42 0.94
CA GLU A 40 -1.54 39.54 1.63
C GLU A 40 -2.62 38.99 0.69
N ARG A 41 -3.09 39.77 -0.28
CA ARG A 41 -4.11 39.30 -1.25
C ARG A 41 -3.60 38.25 -2.22
N ALA A 42 -2.30 38.23 -2.55
CA ALA A 42 -1.71 37.20 -3.39
C ALA A 42 -1.47 35.90 -2.62
N GLY A 43 -1.08 35.99 -1.34
CA GLY A 43 -0.99 34.85 -0.42
C GLY A 43 -2.36 34.26 -0.08
N GLN A 44 -3.38 35.10 0.14
CA GLN A 44 -4.76 34.64 0.36
C GLN A 44 -5.44 34.12 -0.91
N ALA A 45 -5.16 34.67 -2.09
CA ALA A 45 -5.69 34.10 -3.34
C ALA A 45 -5.06 32.74 -3.67
N ALA A 46 -3.77 32.53 -3.35
CA ALA A 46 -3.13 31.22 -3.48
C ALA A 46 -3.63 30.21 -2.43
N ALA A 47 -3.86 30.66 -1.18
CA ALA A 47 -4.47 29.83 -0.13
C ALA A 47 -5.96 29.53 -0.38
N ASP A 48 -6.71 30.45 -0.99
CA ASP A 48 -8.12 30.26 -1.36
C ASP A 48 -8.28 29.38 -2.62
N ASP A 49 -7.34 29.40 -3.56
CA ASP A 49 -7.31 28.46 -4.70
C ASP A 49 -6.98 27.02 -4.25
N GLN A 50 -6.17 26.88 -3.19
CA GLN A 50 -5.91 25.60 -2.52
C GLN A 50 -7.08 25.10 -1.64
N ARG A 51 -8.02 25.97 -1.27
CA ARG A 51 -9.24 25.63 -0.50
C ARG A 51 -10.41 25.20 -1.36
N LYS A 52 -10.28 25.17 -2.70
CA LYS A 52 -11.36 24.74 -3.56
C LYS A 52 -11.72 23.28 -3.23
N GLU A 53 -12.89 23.09 -2.62
CA GLU A 53 -13.46 21.77 -2.36
C GLU A 53 -13.35 20.95 -3.65
N ILE A 54 -12.73 19.78 -3.54
CA ILE A 54 -12.62 18.79 -4.61
C ILE A 54 -14.03 18.26 -4.59
N ALA A 55 -14.74 18.54 -5.67
CA ALA A 55 -16.09 18.09 -5.82
C ALA A 55 -16.10 16.56 -5.77
N ASP A 56 -17.11 15.99 -5.15
CA ASP A 56 -17.31 14.53 -5.16
C ASP A 56 -17.34 13.97 -6.58
N SER A 57 -17.83 14.73 -7.56
CA SER A 57 -17.78 14.36 -8.97
C SER A 57 -16.35 14.17 -9.51
N ASP A 58 -15.37 14.92 -9.01
CA ASP A 58 -13.97 14.71 -9.38
C ASP A 58 -13.39 13.47 -8.69
N ILE A 59 -13.75 13.22 -7.42
CA ILE A 59 -13.36 11.99 -6.70
C ILE A 59 -13.89 10.77 -7.45
N VAL A 60 -15.18 10.74 -7.77
CA VAL A 60 -15.84 9.66 -8.52
C VAL A 60 -15.11 9.43 -9.85
N ARG A 61 -14.92 10.48 -10.66
CA ARG A 61 -14.25 10.38 -11.96
C ARG A 61 -12.84 9.80 -11.86
N VAL A 62 -12.08 10.18 -10.83
CA VAL A 62 -10.71 9.67 -10.62
C VAL A 62 -10.74 8.22 -10.20
N ILE A 63 -11.61 7.83 -9.25
CA ILE A 63 -11.73 6.43 -8.83
C ILE A 63 -12.19 5.55 -9.99
N GLU A 64 -13.19 5.96 -10.77
CA GLU A 64 -13.63 5.23 -11.96
C GLU A 64 -12.48 5.02 -12.95
N ARG A 65 -11.69 6.07 -13.20
CA ARG A 65 -10.49 6.00 -14.06
C ARG A 65 -9.45 5.03 -13.49
N GLU A 66 -9.13 5.13 -12.21
CA GLU A 66 -8.15 4.24 -11.56
C GLU A 66 -8.60 2.80 -11.62
N LEU A 67 -9.83 2.52 -11.21
CA LEU A 67 -10.37 1.17 -11.30
C LEU A 67 -10.34 0.69 -12.78
N GLN A 68 -10.61 1.57 -13.76
CA GLN A 68 -10.67 1.17 -15.18
C GLN A 68 -9.30 0.75 -15.70
N MET A 69 -8.24 1.36 -15.19
CA MET A 69 -6.87 0.95 -15.44
C MET A 69 -6.53 -0.33 -14.65
N ASP A 70 -7.12 -0.52 -13.48
CA ASP A 70 -6.93 -1.71 -12.66
C ASP A 70 -7.68 -2.93 -13.23
N GLN A 71 -7.06 -3.60 -14.18
CA GLN A 71 -7.65 -4.76 -14.87
C GLN A 71 -8.07 -5.92 -13.94
N ALA A 72 -7.57 -5.99 -12.69
CA ALA A 72 -8.02 -7.00 -11.73
C ALA A 72 -9.40 -6.68 -11.13
N VAL A 73 -9.86 -5.43 -11.25
CA VAL A 73 -11.19 -4.97 -10.90
C VAL A 73 -11.92 -4.62 -12.19
N ASN A 74 -12.87 -5.44 -12.60
CA ASN A 74 -13.64 -5.14 -13.81
C ASN A 74 -14.63 -3.98 -13.56
N VAL A 75 -14.27 -2.76 -13.97
CA VAL A 75 -15.07 -1.54 -13.76
C VAL A 75 -16.40 -1.51 -14.46
N ALA A 76 -16.57 -2.29 -15.54
CA ALA A 76 -17.87 -2.39 -16.18
C ALA A 76 -18.95 -2.96 -15.24
N ARG A 77 -18.55 -3.43 -14.06
CA ARG A 77 -19.41 -3.99 -13.03
C ARG A 77 -19.25 -3.31 -11.67
N VAL A 78 -18.53 -2.18 -11.56
CA VAL A 78 -18.35 -1.45 -10.30
C VAL A 78 -18.79 0.00 -10.48
N ASP A 79 -19.82 0.38 -9.74
CA ASP A 79 -20.32 1.76 -9.68
C ASP A 79 -19.67 2.50 -8.49
N VAL A 80 -19.38 3.77 -8.70
CA VAL A 80 -18.75 4.64 -7.70
C VAL A 80 -19.66 5.83 -7.41
N ALA A 81 -19.95 6.07 -6.14
CA ALA A 81 -20.60 7.28 -5.66
C ALA A 81 -19.74 7.92 -4.57
N SER A 82 -19.81 9.25 -4.42
CA SER A 82 -19.17 9.98 -3.32
C SER A 82 -20.09 11.06 -2.80
N ASP A 83 -20.14 11.21 -1.48
CA ASP A 83 -20.83 12.29 -0.78
C ASP A 83 -19.94 12.79 0.37
N GLY A 84 -19.49 14.04 0.29
CA GLY A 84 -18.59 14.64 1.27
C GLY A 84 -17.26 13.88 1.42
N GLY A 85 -16.77 13.22 0.36
CA GLY A 85 -15.60 12.35 0.37
C GLY A 85 -15.82 10.95 0.96
N VAL A 86 -17.07 10.58 1.31
CA VAL A 86 -17.42 9.20 1.66
C VAL A 86 -17.78 8.46 0.39
N VAL A 87 -16.90 7.56 -0.04
CA VAL A 87 -17.06 6.79 -1.28
C VAL A 87 -17.90 5.56 -0.99
N THR A 88 -18.90 5.30 -1.83
CA THR A 88 -19.61 4.01 -1.87
C THR A 88 -19.23 3.29 -3.15
N LEU A 89 -18.72 2.06 -3.00
CA LEU A 89 -18.45 1.16 -4.13
C LEU A 89 -19.54 0.10 -4.15
N SER A 90 -20.25 -0.06 -5.28
CA SER A 90 -21.28 -1.09 -5.46
C SER A 90 -21.08 -1.83 -6.78
N GLY A 91 -21.78 -2.95 -6.95
CA GLY A 91 -21.68 -3.77 -8.16
C GLY A 91 -21.14 -5.15 -7.85
N VAL A 92 -20.42 -5.78 -8.78
CA VAL A 92 -20.04 -7.21 -8.68
C VAL A 92 -18.62 -7.47 -9.18
N VAL A 93 -17.87 -8.28 -8.44
CA VAL A 93 -16.50 -8.72 -8.77
C VAL A 93 -16.33 -10.24 -8.64
N PRO A 94 -15.34 -10.87 -9.30
CA PRO A 94 -15.22 -12.33 -9.31
C PRO A 94 -14.60 -12.93 -8.03
N SER A 95 -14.00 -12.13 -7.16
CA SER A 95 -13.27 -12.64 -5.99
C SER A 95 -13.19 -11.62 -4.85
N LEU A 96 -12.95 -12.13 -3.64
CA LEU A 96 -12.73 -11.30 -2.46
C LEU A 96 -11.46 -10.42 -2.59
N LEU A 97 -10.41 -10.90 -3.27
CA LEU A 97 -9.23 -10.06 -3.57
C LEU A 97 -9.57 -8.88 -4.48
N ALA A 98 -10.40 -9.08 -5.51
CA ALA A 98 -10.83 -7.99 -6.39
C ALA A 98 -11.69 -6.97 -5.62
N LYS A 99 -12.54 -7.44 -4.70
CA LYS A 99 -13.32 -6.58 -3.81
C LYS A 99 -12.41 -5.71 -2.93
N ASP A 100 -11.45 -6.32 -2.25
CA ASP A 100 -10.48 -5.61 -1.40
C ASP A 100 -9.62 -4.63 -2.19
N ARG A 101 -9.25 -5.01 -3.42
CA ARG A 101 -8.49 -4.14 -4.33
C ARG A 101 -9.25 -2.88 -4.67
N ALA A 102 -10.54 -3.00 -4.98
CA ALA A 102 -11.38 -1.84 -5.28
C ALA A 102 -11.43 -0.86 -4.09
N THR A 103 -11.52 -1.37 -2.86
CA THR A 103 -11.42 -0.54 -1.64
C THR A 103 -10.11 0.24 -1.62
N ARG A 104 -8.97 -0.46 -1.75
CA ARG A 104 -7.65 0.17 -1.64
C ARG A 104 -7.40 1.19 -2.75
N VAL A 105 -7.78 0.89 -3.99
CA VAL A 105 -7.67 1.85 -5.09
C VAL A 105 -8.44 3.13 -4.77
N ALA A 106 -9.65 3.03 -4.21
CA ALA A 106 -10.42 4.19 -3.78
C ALA A 106 -9.75 4.93 -2.59
N GLU A 107 -9.22 4.22 -1.60
CA GLU A 107 -8.52 4.82 -0.45
C GLU A 107 -7.24 5.59 -0.84
N LEU A 108 -6.64 5.22 -1.98
CA LEU A 108 -5.48 5.87 -2.58
C LEU A 108 -5.85 7.14 -3.38
N VAL A 109 -7.11 7.55 -3.46
CA VAL A 109 -7.51 8.79 -4.14
C VAL A 109 -7.58 9.95 -3.16
N ARG A 110 -6.89 11.05 -3.48
CA ARG A 110 -6.93 12.28 -2.68
C ARG A 110 -8.38 12.78 -2.53
N GLY A 111 -8.77 13.10 -1.30
CA GLY A 111 -10.11 13.59 -0.96
C GLY A 111 -11.08 12.49 -0.50
N VAL A 112 -10.71 11.21 -0.64
CA VAL A 112 -11.46 10.10 -0.06
C VAL A 112 -11.21 10.05 1.44
N ARG A 113 -12.29 10.16 2.22
CA ARG A 113 -12.29 10.14 3.68
C ARG A 113 -12.62 8.77 4.26
N SER A 114 -13.42 7.99 3.54
CA SER A 114 -13.81 6.63 3.90
C SER A 114 -14.35 5.91 2.67
N VAL A 115 -14.23 4.59 2.64
CA VAL A 115 -14.81 3.75 1.59
C VAL A 115 -15.81 2.78 2.21
N SER A 116 -17.06 2.85 1.78
CA SER A 116 -18.11 1.87 2.03
C SER A 116 -18.17 0.91 0.86
N ASN A 117 -17.51 -0.24 0.98
CA ASN A 117 -17.50 -1.26 -0.06
C ASN A 117 -18.71 -2.22 0.06
N GLN A 118 -19.70 -2.02 -0.80
CA GLN A 118 -20.93 -2.79 -0.95
C GLN A 118 -20.89 -3.70 -2.19
N ILE A 119 -19.73 -3.92 -2.79
CA ILE A 119 -19.56 -4.81 -3.94
C ILE A 119 -19.93 -6.25 -3.54
N GLU A 120 -20.72 -6.92 -4.37
CA GLU A 120 -21.05 -8.34 -4.24
C GLU A 120 -20.01 -9.20 -4.96
N ILE A 121 -19.82 -10.44 -4.50
CA ILE A 121 -18.87 -11.37 -5.13
C ILE A 121 -19.65 -12.42 -5.91
N GLU A 122 -19.38 -12.51 -7.20
CA GLU A 122 -19.94 -13.53 -8.09
C GLU A 122 -18.80 -14.34 -8.72
N PRO A 123 -18.46 -15.50 -8.13
CA PRO A 123 -17.34 -16.30 -8.62
C PRO A 123 -17.63 -16.89 -10.00
N ARG A 124 -16.58 -17.08 -10.81
CA ARG A 124 -16.68 -17.69 -12.15
C ARG A 124 -17.22 -19.13 -12.12
N ALA A 125 -16.94 -19.85 -11.04
CA ALA A 125 -17.42 -21.20 -10.80
C ALA A 125 -17.79 -21.39 -9.32
N THR A 126 -18.87 -22.13 -9.09
CA THR A 126 -19.24 -22.57 -7.74
C THR A 126 -18.36 -23.75 -7.32
N ARG A 127 -18.05 -23.84 -6.03
CA ARG A 127 -17.25 -24.91 -5.44
C ARG A 127 -17.95 -25.49 -4.24
N SER A 128 -17.71 -26.77 -3.97
CA SER A 128 -18.18 -27.35 -2.72
C SER A 128 -17.34 -26.82 -1.54
N ASP A 129 -17.95 -26.72 -0.36
CA ASP A 129 -17.25 -26.30 0.85
C ASP A 129 -16.12 -27.28 1.23
N ASP A 130 -16.26 -28.57 0.89
CA ASP A 130 -15.21 -29.58 1.10
C ASP A 130 -13.96 -29.31 0.26
N GLU A 131 -14.15 -29.04 -1.05
CA GLU A 131 -13.05 -28.69 -1.95
C GLU A 131 -12.42 -27.35 -1.57
N LEU A 132 -13.24 -26.34 -1.28
CA LEU A 132 -12.75 -25.03 -0.87
C LEU A 132 -11.93 -25.12 0.42
N ARG A 133 -12.39 -25.89 1.41
CA ARG A 133 -11.64 -26.12 2.65
C ARG A 133 -10.30 -26.82 2.39
N ALA A 134 -10.27 -27.79 1.48
CA ALA A 134 -9.04 -28.48 1.12
C ALA A 134 -8.04 -27.53 0.46
N ASP A 135 -8.49 -26.72 -0.50
CA ASP A 135 -7.65 -25.74 -1.20
C ASP A 135 -7.12 -24.65 -0.28
N VAL A 136 -7.95 -24.16 0.66
CA VAL A 136 -7.52 -23.19 1.69
C VAL A 136 -6.43 -23.79 2.58
N LYS A 137 -6.60 -25.03 3.03
CA LYS A 137 -5.58 -25.72 3.84
C LYS A 137 -4.29 -25.94 3.06
N GLU A 138 -4.39 -26.32 1.79
CA GLU A 138 -3.22 -26.49 0.92
C GLU A 138 -2.49 -25.16 0.69
N ALA A 139 -3.21 -24.08 0.39
CA ALA A 139 -2.62 -22.75 0.21
C ALA A 139 -1.86 -22.26 1.46
N LEU A 140 -2.45 -22.45 2.66
CA LEU A 140 -1.78 -22.10 3.91
C LEU A 140 -0.55 -22.99 4.20
N ALA A 141 -0.59 -24.25 3.79
CA ALA A 141 0.53 -25.19 3.97
C ALA A 141 1.67 -24.97 2.97
N GLU A 142 1.38 -24.43 1.79
CA GLU A 142 2.38 -24.11 0.76
C GLU A 142 3.08 -22.77 0.98
N ASP A 143 2.42 -21.79 1.59
CA ASP A 143 3.03 -20.51 1.92
C ASP A 143 4.03 -20.67 3.08
N SER A 144 5.29 -20.29 2.85
CA SER A 144 6.38 -20.53 3.79
C SER A 144 6.25 -19.80 5.12
N ALA A 145 5.53 -18.68 5.14
CA ALA A 145 5.28 -17.92 6.35
C ALA A 145 4.14 -18.56 7.16
N THR A 146 3.06 -19.00 6.49
CA THR A 146 1.88 -19.52 7.18
C THR A 146 1.91 -21.01 7.49
N ARG A 147 2.73 -21.81 6.81
CA ARG A 147 2.74 -23.30 6.93
C ARG A 147 2.96 -23.85 8.34
N HIS A 148 3.54 -23.04 9.23
CA HIS A 148 3.83 -23.42 10.62
C HIS A 148 2.75 -22.95 11.60
N TYR A 149 1.75 -22.20 11.13
CA TYR A 149 0.69 -21.68 11.97
C TYR A 149 -0.36 -22.76 12.21
N ASN A 150 -0.83 -22.84 13.46
CA ASN A 150 -1.89 -23.76 13.82
C ASN A 150 -3.25 -23.10 13.58
N VAL A 151 -3.69 -23.11 12.32
CA VAL A 151 -4.93 -22.49 11.86
C VAL A 151 -5.96 -23.57 11.54
N ALA A 152 -7.11 -23.51 12.21
CA ALA A 152 -8.28 -24.28 11.88
C ALA A 152 -9.12 -23.52 10.85
N VAL A 153 -9.62 -24.25 9.84
CA VAL A 153 -10.39 -23.72 8.72
C VAL A 153 -11.76 -24.38 8.70
N ALA A 154 -12.80 -23.57 8.88
CA ALA A 154 -14.19 -23.95 8.64
C ALA A 154 -14.70 -23.23 7.39
N VAL A 155 -15.60 -23.88 6.65
CA VAL A 155 -16.21 -23.31 5.44
C VAL A 155 -17.69 -23.61 5.46
N ASP A 156 -18.51 -22.59 5.25
CA ASP A 156 -19.96 -22.68 5.08
C ASP A 156 -20.40 -21.78 3.93
N SER A 157 -20.96 -22.37 2.88
CA SER A 157 -21.51 -21.65 1.72
C SER A 157 -20.51 -20.66 1.10
N GLY A 158 -19.24 -21.07 0.97
CA GLY A 158 -18.15 -20.24 0.45
C GLY A 158 -17.60 -19.19 1.43
N ALA A 159 -18.17 -19.03 2.63
CA ALA A 159 -17.61 -18.20 3.70
C ALA A 159 -16.61 -19.03 4.51
N VAL A 160 -15.39 -18.51 4.66
CA VAL A 160 -14.30 -19.16 5.39
C VAL A 160 -14.16 -18.53 6.77
N THR A 161 -14.15 -19.35 7.83
CA THR A 161 -13.82 -18.93 9.18
C THR A 161 -12.45 -19.49 9.58
N LEU A 162 -11.55 -18.61 9.98
CA LEU A 162 -10.23 -18.96 10.52
C LEU A 162 -10.24 -18.84 12.03
N SER A 163 -9.79 -19.88 12.73
CA SER A 163 -9.65 -19.88 14.18
C SER A 163 -8.33 -20.53 14.59
N GLY A 164 -7.82 -20.19 15.77
CA GLY A 164 -6.52 -20.68 16.25
C GLY A 164 -5.65 -19.58 16.84
N ARG A 165 -4.34 -19.82 16.88
CA ARG A 165 -3.34 -18.87 17.37
C ARG A 165 -2.19 -18.70 16.39
N VAL A 166 -1.81 -17.46 16.15
CA VAL A 166 -0.68 -17.04 15.30
C VAL A 166 0.25 -16.12 16.11
N PRO A 167 1.52 -15.94 15.69
CA PRO A 167 2.50 -15.25 16.55
C PRO A 167 2.29 -13.73 16.69
N SER A 168 1.59 -13.08 15.76
CA SER A 168 1.39 -11.63 15.77
C SER A 168 0.16 -11.22 14.95
N TRP A 169 -0.26 -9.97 15.08
CA TRP A 169 -1.31 -9.39 14.24
C TRP A 169 -0.94 -9.41 12.75
N GLN A 170 0.33 -9.19 12.38
CA GLN A 170 0.76 -9.27 10.99
C GLN A 170 0.63 -10.70 10.43
N ALA A 171 0.79 -11.71 11.27
CA ALA A 171 0.51 -13.09 10.89
C ALA A 171 -0.99 -13.34 10.68
N VAL A 172 -1.88 -12.67 11.44
CA VAL A 172 -3.34 -12.69 11.21
C VAL A 172 -3.66 -12.13 9.82
N GLU A 173 -3.14 -10.96 9.49
CA GLU A 173 -3.36 -10.31 8.19
C GLU A 173 -2.80 -11.12 7.03
N LEU A 174 -1.56 -11.62 7.14
CA LEU A 174 -0.95 -12.45 6.10
C LEU A 174 -1.75 -13.73 5.86
N THR A 175 -2.20 -14.39 6.93
CA THR A 175 -3.04 -15.59 6.83
C THR A 175 -4.33 -15.25 6.09
N GLY A 176 -4.98 -14.14 6.45
CA GLY A 176 -6.18 -13.69 5.74
C GLY A 176 -5.93 -13.40 4.26
N LEU A 177 -4.80 -12.77 3.91
CA LEU A 177 -4.43 -12.49 2.53
C LEU A 177 -4.23 -13.77 1.70
N VAL A 178 -3.55 -14.79 2.27
CA VAL A 178 -3.37 -16.09 1.60
C VAL A 178 -4.73 -16.74 1.32
N VAL A 179 -5.65 -16.73 2.29
CA VAL A 179 -6.99 -17.32 2.14
C VAL A 179 -7.84 -16.56 1.13
N LYS A 180 -7.82 -15.23 1.15
CA LYS A 180 -8.51 -14.40 0.14
C LYS A 180 -8.04 -14.71 -1.29
N GLY A 181 -6.79 -15.15 -1.44
CA GLY A 181 -6.19 -15.58 -2.71
C GLY A 181 -6.63 -16.95 -3.21
N VAL A 182 -7.51 -17.66 -2.51
CA VAL A 182 -8.08 -18.93 -2.96
C VAL A 182 -9.40 -18.70 -3.68
N LYS A 183 -9.54 -19.28 -4.88
CA LYS A 183 -10.76 -19.16 -5.68
C LYS A 183 -11.94 -19.83 -4.99
N GLY A 184 -13.08 -19.16 -5.02
CA GLY A 184 -14.32 -19.60 -4.36
C GLY A 184 -14.49 -19.08 -2.94
N VAL A 185 -13.50 -18.40 -2.35
CA VAL A 185 -13.70 -17.67 -1.09
C VAL A 185 -14.57 -16.43 -1.33
N LEU A 186 -15.75 -16.42 -0.71
CA LEU A 186 -16.74 -15.34 -0.84
C LEU A 186 -16.73 -14.39 0.35
N ALA A 187 -16.36 -14.89 1.52
CA ALA A 187 -16.20 -14.10 2.73
C ALA A 187 -15.09 -14.71 3.59
N LEU A 188 -14.44 -13.88 4.40
CA LEU A 188 -13.46 -14.31 5.38
C LEU A 188 -13.86 -13.74 6.74
N ASP A 189 -14.12 -14.62 7.69
CA ASP A 189 -14.24 -14.30 9.10
C ASP A 189 -12.96 -14.75 9.83
N ASN A 190 -12.24 -13.78 10.39
CA ASN A 190 -10.92 -14.02 10.97
C ASN A 190 -10.99 -13.92 12.49
N GLU A 191 -11.09 -15.08 13.13
CA GLU A 191 -11.14 -15.23 14.60
C GLU A 191 -9.77 -15.71 15.13
N LEU A 192 -8.68 -15.47 14.39
CA LEU A 192 -7.34 -15.83 14.85
C LEU A 192 -6.93 -14.96 16.04
N GLY A 193 -6.58 -15.61 17.15
CA GLY A 193 -5.90 -14.96 18.25
C GLY A 193 -4.40 -14.82 17.97
N PHE A 194 -3.77 -13.84 18.61
CA PHE A 194 -2.31 -13.70 18.63
C PHE A 194 -1.82 -13.49 20.06
N ASP A 195 -0.53 -13.69 20.29
CA ASP A 195 0.03 -13.64 21.64
C ASP A 195 0.09 -12.19 22.15
N ASP A 196 -0.76 -11.89 23.13
CA ASP A 196 -0.77 -10.62 23.86
C ASP A 196 0.37 -10.62 24.89
N GLN A 197 1.37 -9.78 24.67
CA GLN A 197 2.46 -9.54 25.61
C GLN A 197 2.14 -8.30 26.44
N ARG A 198 1.98 -8.44 27.76
CA ARG A 198 1.86 -7.27 28.63
C ARG A 198 3.13 -6.43 28.57
N ARG A 199 3.01 -5.21 28.05
CA ARG A 199 4.09 -4.21 27.95
C ARG A 199 3.62 -2.90 28.54
N ASP A 200 4.59 -2.02 28.82
CA ASP A 200 4.31 -0.67 29.30
C ASP A 200 3.72 0.18 28.15
N ASP A 201 2.70 0.97 28.44
CA ASP A 201 1.99 1.76 27.44
C ASP A 201 2.90 2.83 26.80
N ASP A 202 3.84 3.41 27.56
CA ASP A 202 4.78 4.41 27.03
C ASP A 202 5.78 3.76 26.06
N GLU A 203 6.18 2.51 26.32
CA GLU A 203 7.04 1.74 25.41
C GLU A 203 6.30 1.36 24.12
N ILE A 204 5.02 1.01 24.22
CA ILE A 204 4.16 0.72 23.06
C ILE A 204 4.01 2.00 22.21
N ALA A 205 3.64 3.13 22.83
CA ALA A 205 3.46 4.40 22.15
C ALA A 205 4.74 4.83 21.40
N ALA A 206 5.88 4.81 22.09
CA ALA A 206 7.16 5.19 21.52
C ALA A 206 7.62 4.26 20.37
N GLU A 207 7.20 2.99 20.38
CA GLU A 207 7.48 2.07 19.28
C GLU A 207 6.57 2.31 18.07
N ILE A 208 5.29 2.58 18.29
CA ILE A 208 4.33 2.94 17.23
C ILE A 208 4.76 4.23 16.53
N GLU A 209 5.05 5.29 17.30
CA GLU A 209 5.53 6.57 16.74
C GLU A 209 6.82 6.39 15.94
N ARG A 210 7.73 5.53 16.42
CA ARG A 210 8.95 5.21 15.69
C ARG A 210 8.64 4.48 14.37
N ARG A 211 7.76 3.50 14.37
CA ARG A 211 7.37 2.77 13.16
C ARG A 211 6.78 3.71 12.11
N MET A 212 5.79 4.53 12.49
CA MET A 212 5.15 5.48 11.58
C MET A 212 6.17 6.48 11.01
N ARG A 213 7.09 6.99 11.83
CA ARG A 213 8.16 7.90 11.39
C ARG A 213 9.09 7.32 10.32
N TRP A 214 9.21 5.99 10.25
CA TRP A 214 10.05 5.31 9.26
C TRP A 214 9.26 4.77 8.07
N ASP A 215 7.93 4.87 8.07
CA ASP A 215 7.08 4.49 6.95
C ASP A 215 6.85 5.68 6.02
N VAL A 216 7.39 5.61 4.81
CA VAL A 216 7.28 6.67 3.80
C VAL A 216 5.84 6.99 3.36
N LEU A 217 4.87 6.15 3.72
CA LEU A 217 3.45 6.32 3.42
C LEU A 217 2.66 6.95 4.57
N VAL A 218 3.29 7.24 5.72
CA VAL A 218 2.63 7.83 6.88
C VAL A 218 3.32 9.14 7.27
N ASP A 219 2.60 10.26 7.20
CA ASP A 219 3.06 11.53 7.74
C ASP A 219 2.88 11.56 9.26
N SER A 220 3.85 10.97 9.97
CA SER A 220 3.77 10.82 11.42
C SER A 220 3.73 12.14 12.19
N GLY A 221 4.15 13.27 11.60
CA GLY A 221 4.21 14.56 12.26
C GLY A 221 2.84 15.17 12.59
N MET A 222 1.80 14.69 11.90
CA MET A 222 0.41 15.17 12.07
C MET A 222 -0.47 14.17 12.84
N LEU A 223 0.12 13.10 13.35
CA LEU A 223 -0.54 12.05 14.11
C LEU A 223 -0.03 12.01 15.54
N GLU A 224 -0.96 11.85 16.48
CA GLU A 224 -0.66 11.67 17.89
C GLU A 224 -1.10 10.27 18.33
N VAL A 225 -0.25 9.58 19.09
CA VAL A 225 -0.48 8.21 19.56
C VAL A 225 -0.66 8.22 21.08
N ALA A 226 -1.80 7.74 21.55
CA ALA A 226 -2.06 7.52 22.96
C ALA A 226 -2.33 6.03 23.22
N VAL A 227 -1.79 5.49 24.31
CA VAL A 227 -1.96 4.07 24.68
C VAL A 227 -2.46 3.96 26.11
N ASN A 228 -3.46 3.09 26.33
CA ASN A 228 -3.98 2.78 27.65
C ASN A 228 -4.30 1.28 27.78
N ASP A 229 -3.55 0.57 28.61
CA ASP A 229 -3.61 -0.88 28.78
C ASP A 229 -3.60 -1.61 27.43
N GLY A 230 -2.67 -1.24 26.55
CA GLY A 230 -2.54 -1.78 25.19
C GLY A 230 -3.66 -1.38 24.22
N ALA A 231 -4.62 -0.54 24.61
CA ALA A 231 -5.57 0.09 23.69
C ALA A 231 -4.95 1.35 23.09
N VAL A 232 -4.74 1.34 21.78
CA VAL A 232 -4.12 2.44 21.04
C VAL A 232 -5.21 3.34 20.46
N HIS A 233 -5.08 4.63 20.67
CA HIS A 233 -5.89 5.67 20.06
C HIS A 233 -4.97 6.58 19.23
N ILE A 234 -5.26 6.73 17.94
CA ILE A 234 -4.53 7.62 17.04
C ILE A 234 -5.46 8.77 16.68
N THR A 235 -4.99 9.98 16.91
CA THR A 235 -5.69 11.23 16.60
C THR A 235 -4.85 12.09 15.68
N GLY A 236 -5.46 13.12 15.10
CA GLY A 236 -4.76 14.09 14.26
C GLY A 236 -5.26 14.06 12.83
N VAL A 237 -4.36 14.25 11.87
CA VAL A 237 -4.71 14.51 10.49
C VAL A 237 -3.92 13.62 9.53
N ALA A 238 -4.60 13.02 8.55
CA ALA A 238 -3.98 12.29 7.44
C ALA A 238 -4.41 12.85 6.08
N GLY A 239 -3.57 12.69 5.06
CA GLY A 239 -3.79 13.20 3.71
C GLY A 239 -4.68 12.32 2.81
N SER A 240 -4.97 11.07 3.22
CA SER A 240 -5.94 10.19 2.56
C SER A 240 -6.44 9.08 3.49
N ALA A 241 -7.56 8.44 3.13
CA ALA A 241 -8.02 7.23 3.79
C ALA A 241 -6.94 6.13 3.81
N GLY A 242 -6.16 5.98 2.73
CA GLY A 242 -5.07 5.00 2.66
C GLY A 242 -3.93 5.25 3.66
N GLU A 243 -3.60 6.53 3.91
CA GLU A 243 -2.62 6.89 4.95
C GLU A 243 -3.13 6.54 6.35
N ARG A 244 -4.41 6.80 6.64
CA ARG A 244 -5.04 6.38 7.90
C ARG A 244 -5.05 4.85 8.05
N SER A 245 -5.37 4.12 6.98
CA SER A 245 -5.29 2.65 6.95
C SER A 245 -3.87 2.18 7.25
N ARG A 246 -2.85 2.88 6.71
CA ARG A 246 -1.45 2.54 6.98
C ARG A 246 -1.02 2.83 8.42
N ALA A 247 -1.43 3.95 8.99
CA ALA A 247 -1.22 4.26 10.40
C ALA A 247 -1.86 3.19 11.31
N TYR A 248 -3.05 2.70 10.96
CA TYR A 248 -3.68 1.57 11.66
C TYR A 248 -2.83 0.30 11.59
N GLU A 249 -2.30 -0.07 10.42
CA GLU A 249 -1.41 -1.22 10.26
C GLU A 249 -0.11 -1.08 11.07
N ASP A 250 0.49 0.11 11.07
CA ASP A 250 1.75 0.37 11.77
C ASP A 250 1.62 0.40 13.29
N ALA A 251 0.42 0.67 13.80
CA ALA A 251 0.11 0.68 15.22
C ALA A 251 0.21 -0.71 15.86
N TRP A 252 0.08 -1.79 15.10
CA TRP A 252 0.09 -3.15 15.64
C TRP A 252 1.48 -3.62 16.03
N VAL A 253 1.92 -3.24 17.23
CA VAL A 253 3.16 -3.72 17.86
C VAL A 253 2.88 -4.72 18.98
N PRO A 254 3.86 -5.53 19.43
CA PRO A 254 3.65 -6.41 20.57
C PRO A 254 3.08 -5.63 21.76
N GLY A 255 2.02 -6.16 22.38
CA GLY A 255 1.31 -5.55 23.50
C GLY A 255 0.10 -4.69 23.14
N VAL A 256 -0.16 -4.47 21.85
CA VAL A 256 -1.39 -3.84 21.38
C VAL A 256 -2.54 -4.83 21.35
N ARG A 257 -3.69 -4.41 21.88
CA ARG A 257 -4.94 -5.18 21.94
C ARG A 257 -6.00 -4.69 20.96
N THR A 258 -6.10 -3.37 20.83
CA THR A 258 -7.05 -2.69 19.94
C THR A 258 -6.42 -1.43 19.41
N VAL A 259 -6.77 -1.05 18.18
CA VAL A 259 -6.36 0.20 17.56
C VAL A 259 -7.60 0.95 17.09
N ASP A 260 -7.74 2.19 17.52
CA ASP A 260 -8.79 3.11 17.08
C ASP A 260 -8.17 4.30 16.34
N VAL A 261 -8.55 4.45 15.07
CA VAL A 261 -8.14 5.56 14.18
C VAL A 261 -9.33 6.43 13.77
N SER A 262 -10.49 6.28 14.42
CA SER A 262 -11.73 6.99 14.05
C SER A 262 -11.62 8.51 14.19
N GLN A 263 -10.68 8.98 15.01
CA GLN A 263 -10.38 10.39 15.25
C GLN A 263 -9.24 10.93 14.39
N VAL A 264 -8.75 10.17 13.41
CA VAL A 264 -7.86 10.68 12.37
C VAL A 264 -8.71 11.34 11.27
N GLU A 265 -8.66 12.66 11.23
CA GLU A 265 -9.37 13.47 10.24
C GLU A 265 -8.63 13.46 8.91
N ILE A 266 -9.37 13.31 7.81
CA ILE A 266 -8.77 13.35 6.48
C ILE A 266 -8.88 14.78 5.93
N GLU A 267 -7.78 15.52 6.02
CA GLU A 267 -7.68 16.90 5.54
C GLU A 267 -6.63 17.04 4.45
N ARG A 268 -6.89 17.93 3.49
CA ARG A 268 -6.09 17.99 2.25
C ARG A 268 -4.86 18.87 2.34
N TRP A 269 -4.88 19.88 3.21
CA TRP A 269 -3.74 20.77 3.47
C TRP A 269 -2.71 20.12 4.40
N ALA A 270 -3.01 18.96 4.98
CA ALA A 270 -2.08 18.22 5.85
C ALA A 270 -0.74 17.89 5.18
N ARG A 271 -0.66 18.03 3.85
CA ARG A 271 0.59 17.98 3.08
C ARG A 271 1.20 19.36 2.84
N ASP A 272 1.15 20.24 3.84
CA ASP A 272 1.97 21.44 3.82
C ASP A 272 3.44 21.00 3.71
N PRO A 273 4.16 21.36 2.63
CA PRO A 273 5.57 21.01 2.48
C PRO A 273 6.44 21.45 3.67
N GLU A 274 6.01 22.47 4.43
CA GLU A 274 6.71 22.98 5.62
C GLU A 274 6.49 22.09 6.87
N LEU A 275 5.45 21.24 6.90
CA LEU A 275 5.17 20.33 8.03
C LEU A 275 5.88 18.97 7.89
N ARG A 276 6.38 18.62 6.69
CA ARG A 276 7.16 17.39 6.41
C ARG A 276 8.68 17.52 6.63
N ASP A 277 9.15 18.69 7.04
CA ASP A 277 10.58 19.04 6.96
C ASP A 277 11.48 18.12 7.84
N ASP A 278 10.94 17.46 8.86
CA ASP A 278 11.71 16.56 9.74
C ASP A 278 11.79 15.09 9.26
N GLU A 279 10.77 14.59 8.54
CA GLU A 279 10.69 13.16 8.19
C GLU A 279 11.74 12.78 7.12
N PHE A 280 11.97 13.68 6.16
CA PHE A 280 12.87 13.48 5.01
C PHE A 280 14.23 14.17 5.17
N LEU A 281 14.63 14.51 6.39
CA LEU A 281 16.00 14.92 6.67
C LEU A 281 16.98 13.77 6.36
N ALA A 282 18.17 14.10 5.88
CA ALA A 282 19.26 13.15 5.75
C ALA A 282 19.51 12.44 7.10
N ARG A 283 19.18 11.15 7.18
CA ARG A 283 19.35 10.31 8.37
C ARG A 283 20.72 9.65 8.37
N ASP A 284 21.22 9.30 9.56
CA ASP A 284 22.45 8.53 9.67
C ASP A 284 22.24 7.09 9.18
N ASP A 285 23.24 6.54 8.50
CA ASP A 285 23.17 5.19 7.92
C ASP A 285 22.89 4.12 9.00
N ALA A 286 23.37 4.31 10.24
CA ALA A 286 23.11 3.38 11.34
C ALA A 286 21.66 3.44 11.85
N GLU A 287 20.99 4.59 11.71
CA GLU A 287 19.57 4.72 12.02
C GLU A 287 18.72 4.06 10.94
N ILE A 288 19.08 4.25 9.66
CA ILE A 288 18.42 3.57 8.54
C ILE A 288 18.58 2.05 8.67
N GLU A 289 19.77 1.54 8.98
CA GLU A 289 19.99 0.10 9.18
C GLU A 289 19.06 -0.45 10.27
N ARG A 290 18.96 0.26 11.40
CA ARG A 290 18.09 -0.11 12.52
C ARG A 290 16.62 -0.08 12.11
N ALA A 291 16.18 0.95 11.40
CA ALA A 291 14.81 1.07 10.92
C ALA A 291 14.41 -0.08 9.99
N VAL A 292 15.29 -0.45 9.05
CA VAL A 292 15.05 -1.59 8.14
C VAL A 292 15.01 -2.91 8.91
N ARG A 293 15.89 -3.09 9.90
CA ARG A 293 15.91 -4.28 10.76
C ARG A 293 14.65 -4.37 11.64
N ASP A 294 14.23 -3.24 12.22
CA ASP A 294 13.01 -3.13 13.00
C ASP A 294 11.81 -3.49 12.12
N ALA A 295 11.66 -2.85 10.95
CA ALA A 295 10.61 -3.16 9.99
C ALA A 295 10.58 -4.66 9.62
N ALA A 296 11.74 -5.29 9.39
CA ALA A 296 11.85 -6.71 9.06
C ALA A 296 11.35 -7.65 10.17
N THR A 297 11.26 -7.17 11.41
CA THR A 297 10.68 -7.94 12.54
C THR A 297 9.16 -8.06 12.42
N TYR A 298 8.53 -7.16 11.68
CA TYR A 298 7.08 -7.06 11.54
C TYR A 298 6.52 -7.67 10.27
N ASP A 299 7.34 -8.03 9.29
CA ASP A 299 6.89 -8.75 8.09
C ASP A 299 7.06 -10.26 8.31
N PRO A 300 5.99 -11.06 8.47
CA PRO A 300 6.12 -12.48 8.76
C PRO A 300 6.78 -13.30 7.64
N ARG A 301 6.90 -12.72 6.44
CA ARG A 301 7.59 -13.33 5.28
C ARG A 301 9.10 -13.17 5.37
N VAL A 302 9.58 -12.25 6.21
CA VAL A 302 10.99 -11.89 6.34
C VAL A 302 11.46 -12.24 7.74
N ARG A 303 12.64 -12.88 7.84
CA ARG A 303 13.28 -13.13 9.14
C ARG A 303 14.46 -12.18 9.29
N ALA A 304 14.32 -11.19 10.17
CA ALA A 304 15.33 -10.15 10.37
C ALA A 304 16.72 -10.74 10.72
N GLU A 305 16.77 -11.88 11.42
CA GLU A 305 18.03 -12.54 11.82
C GLU A 305 18.75 -13.20 10.65
N SER A 306 18.02 -13.54 9.59
CA SER A 306 18.59 -14.14 8.37
C SER A 306 19.14 -13.09 7.40
N LEU A 307 18.97 -11.80 7.71
CA LEU A 307 19.38 -10.70 6.85
C LEU A 307 20.60 -9.97 7.40
N ALA A 308 21.62 -9.85 6.55
CA ALA A 308 22.70 -8.89 6.70
C ALA A 308 22.35 -7.64 5.90
N ILE A 309 22.12 -6.53 6.62
CA ILE A 309 21.79 -5.23 6.07
C ILE A 309 23.05 -4.37 6.18
N GLN A 310 23.48 -3.79 5.05
CA GLN A 310 24.57 -2.81 5.03
C GLN A 310 24.06 -1.54 4.40
N VAL A 311 24.28 -0.40 5.06
CA VAL A 311 23.83 0.91 4.58
C VAL A 311 25.04 1.80 4.35
N SER A 312 25.06 2.50 3.22
CA SER A 312 26.09 3.49 2.88
C SER A 312 25.45 4.61 2.06
N ALA A 313 25.41 5.82 2.60
CA ALA A 313 24.77 6.99 2.00
C ALA A 313 23.33 6.68 1.55
N GLY A 314 22.55 6.01 2.41
CA GLY A 314 21.18 5.58 2.13
C GLY A 314 21.03 4.46 1.09
N MET A 315 22.13 3.96 0.51
CA MET A 315 22.11 2.76 -0.35
C MET A 315 22.21 1.50 0.51
N ILE A 316 21.23 0.61 0.36
CA ILE A 316 21.16 -0.65 1.10
C ILE A 316 21.71 -1.78 0.24
N ALA A 317 22.59 -2.61 0.81
CA ALA A 317 22.86 -3.94 0.31
C ALA A 317 22.24 -4.97 1.26
N LEU A 318 21.26 -5.73 0.75
CA LEU A 318 20.65 -6.85 1.47
C LEU A 318 21.34 -8.15 1.09
N ARG A 319 21.80 -8.92 2.07
CA ARG A 319 22.39 -10.25 1.91
C ARG A 319 21.75 -11.20 2.91
N GLY A 320 21.84 -12.50 2.63
CA GLY A 320 21.29 -13.52 3.51
C GLY A 320 20.67 -14.65 2.71
N THR A 321 19.87 -15.47 3.40
CA THR A 321 19.18 -16.61 2.80
C THR A 321 17.71 -16.62 3.19
N VAL A 322 16.83 -16.88 2.24
CA VAL A 322 15.36 -16.98 2.45
C VAL A 322 14.80 -18.22 1.78
N PRO A 323 13.65 -18.78 2.22
CA PRO A 323 13.14 -20.04 1.69
C PRO A 323 12.59 -19.99 0.26
N ASP A 324 12.05 -18.85 -0.17
CA ASP A 324 11.39 -18.67 -1.47
C ASP A 324 11.59 -17.26 -2.04
N LEU A 325 11.15 -17.08 -3.29
CA LEU A 325 11.28 -15.81 -4.00
C LEU A 325 10.39 -14.72 -3.40
N LYS A 326 9.20 -15.04 -2.89
CA LYS A 326 8.29 -14.08 -2.23
C LYS A 326 8.95 -13.43 -1.00
N ALA A 327 9.62 -14.21 -0.15
CA ALA A 327 10.37 -13.69 1.00
C ALA A 327 11.55 -12.79 0.58
N ARG A 328 12.28 -13.18 -0.48
CA ARG A 328 13.36 -12.36 -1.05
C ARG A 328 12.84 -11.00 -1.53
N GLN A 329 11.72 -11.03 -2.23
CA GLN A 329 11.12 -9.82 -2.77
C GLN A 329 10.57 -8.97 -1.61
N ALA A 330 9.89 -9.57 -0.61
CA ALA A 330 9.34 -8.88 0.55
C ALA A 330 10.41 -8.08 1.31
N ALA A 331 11.59 -8.68 1.54
CA ALA A 331 12.72 -8.01 2.15
C ALA A 331 13.21 -6.77 1.36
N GLU A 332 13.22 -6.85 0.03
CA GLU A 332 13.59 -5.72 -0.83
C GLU A 332 12.57 -4.60 -0.80
N GLN A 333 11.27 -4.92 -0.80
CA GLN A 333 10.24 -3.89 -0.70
C GLN A 333 10.25 -3.23 0.68
N LEU A 334 10.37 -4.02 1.74
CA LEU A 334 10.43 -3.52 3.10
C LEU A 334 11.55 -2.49 3.26
N ALA A 335 12.75 -2.81 2.75
CA ALA A 335 13.86 -1.87 2.74
C ALA A 335 13.54 -0.60 1.93
N ARG A 336 12.90 -0.72 0.76
CA ARG A 336 12.52 0.43 -0.08
C ARG A 336 11.46 1.33 0.54
N SER A 337 10.56 0.77 1.36
CA SER A 337 9.51 1.51 2.06
C SER A 337 10.02 2.21 3.32
N THR A 338 11.28 2.01 3.72
CA THR A 338 11.86 2.67 4.89
C THR A 338 12.34 4.07 4.55
N ALA A 339 11.98 5.08 5.35
CA ALA A 339 12.40 6.45 5.16
C ALA A 339 13.94 6.58 5.16
N GLY A 340 14.48 7.49 4.33
CA GLY A 340 15.93 7.68 4.15
C GLY A 340 16.61 6.71 3.18
N VAL A 341 15.91 5.68 2.71
CA VAL A 341 16.46 4.72 1.72
C VAL A 341 16.45 5.30 0.32
N VAL A 342 17.63 5.30 -0.32
CA VAL A 342 17.85 5.86 -1.66
C VAL A 342 17.77 4.79 -2.74
N ASP A 343 18.39 3.63 -2.52
CA ASP A 343 18.35 2.48 -3.43
C ASP A 343 18.61 1.18 -2.65
N VAL A 344 18.14 0.05 -3.19
CA VAL A 344 18.33 -1.27 -2.59
C VAL A 344 18.94 -2.23 -3.60
N LYS A 345 20.11 -2.77 -3.26
CA LYS A 345 20.74 -3.90 -3.95
C LYS A 345 20.43 -5.19 -3.19
N ASN A 346 19.55 -6.00 -3.77
CA ASN A 346 19.13 -7.25 -3.18
C ASN A 346 20.00 -8.43 -3.66
N TYR A 347 20.93 -8.84 -2.81
CA TYR A 347 21.81 -10.01 -2.99
C TYR A 347 21.38 -11.20 -2.12
N ILE A 348 20.13 -11.25 -1.66
CA ILE A 348 19.61 -12.37 -0.89
C ILE A 348 19.56 -13.62 -1.79
N GLU A 349 20.05 -14.74 -1.27
CA GLU A 349 19.97 -16.04 -1.92
C GLU A 349 18.71 -16.78 -1.51
N VAL A 350 17.99 -17.37 -2.47
CA VAL A 350 16.86 -18.25 -2.16
C VAL A 350 17.39 -19.66 -1.91
N ARG A 351 17.11 -20.23 -0.74
CA ARG A 351 17.51 -21.56 -0.30
C ARG A 351 16.31 -22.29 0.32
N PRO A 352 15.58 -23.12 -0.44
CA PRO A 352 14.43 -23.85 0.08
C PRO A 352 14.86 -24.84 1.17
N GLY A 353 13.94 -25.13 2.10
CA GLY A 353 14.24 -26.00 3.25
C GLY A 353 14.50 -27.46 2.86
N GLN A 354 13.98 -27.89 1.71
CA GLN A 354 14.17 -29.23 1.17
C GLN A 354 14.38 -29.19 -0.35
N PRO A 355 15.29 -30.01 -0.90
CA PRO A 355 15.45 -30.14 -2.34
C PRO A 355 14.20 -30.80 -2.94
N MET A 356 13.67 -30.21 -4.01
CA MET A 356 12.48 -30.69 -4.70
C MET A 356 12.82 -31.16 -6.11
N ALA A 357 12.19 -32.25 -6.55
CA ALA A 357 12.32 -32.70 -7.93
C ALA A 357 11.65 -31.71 -8.88
N ASN A 358 12.22 -31.52 -10.07
CA ASN A 358 11.69 -30.61 -11.09
C ASN A 358 10.20 -30.81 -11.37
N GLY A 359 9.78 -32.06 -11.64
CA GLY A 359 8.37 -32.36 -11.93
C GLY A 359 7.45 -32.04 -10.75
N GLU A 360 7.90 -32.30 -9.52
CA GLU A 360 7.13 -31.96 -8.32
C GLU A 360 6.98 -30.44 -8.15
N LEU A 361 8.04 -29.68 -8.41
CA LEU A 361 8.00 -28.21 -8.34
C LEU A 361 7.05 -27.63 -9.40
N ALA A 362 7.10 -28.12 -10.64
CA ALA A 362 6.20 -27.71 -11.70
C ALA A 362 4.73 -27.98 -11.33
N GLU A 363 4.44 -29.18 -10.82
CA GLU A 363 3.09 -29.55 -10.36
C GLU A 363 2.60 -28.69 -9.20
N ARG A 364 3.45 -28.36 -8.22
CA ARG A 364 3.08 -27.46 -7.12
C ARG A 364 2.74 -26.05 -7.62
N VAL A 365 3.57 -25.50 -8.50
CA VAL A 365 3.31 -24.18 -9.10
C VAL A 365 2.03 -24.19 -9.92
N HIS A 366 1.81 -25.21 -10.75
CA HIS A 366 0.58 -25.35 -11.52
C HIS A 366 -0.66 -25.41 -10.61
N ARG A 367 -0.64 -26.21 -9.53
CA ARG A 367 -1.75 -26.26 -8.57
C ARG A 367 -2.00 -24.92 -7.89
N ALA A 368 -0.96 -24.17 -7.53
CA ALA A 368 -1.11 -22.83 -6.95
C ALA A 368 -1.79 -21.86 -7.93
N LEU A 369 -1.42 -21.89 -9.21
CA LEU A 369 -2.05 -21.08 -10.27
C LEU A 369 -3.52 -21.45 -10.47
N VAL A 370 -3.85 -22.74 -10.46
CA VAL A 370 -5.24 -23.21 -10.61
C VAL A 370 -6.11 -22.83 -9.41
N ARG A 371 -5.52 -22.65 -8.22
CA ARG A 371 -6.25 -22.19 -7.02
C ARG A 371 -6.47 -20.68 -6.96
N ASN A 372 -5.68 -19.88 -7.67
CA ASN A 372 -5.81 -18.43 -7.59
C ASN A 372 -6.94 -17.91 -8.51
N PRO A 373 -7.84 -17.04 -8.01
CA PRO A 373 -9.04 -16.61 -8.73
C PRO A 373 -8.77 -15.81 -10.01
N VAL A 374 -7.56 -15.27 -10.18
CA VAL A 374 -7.16 -14.53 -11.37
C VAL A 374 -6.60 -15.50 -12.41
N THR A 375 -5.63 -16.32 -12.03
CA THR A 375 -4.88 -17.17 -12.96
C THR A 375 -5.62 -18.45 -13.36
N GLU A 376 -6.62 -18.87 -12.59
CA GLU A 376 -7.36 -20.11 -12.84
C GLU A 376 -8.15 -20.14 -14.16
N GLY A 377 -8.45 -18.97 -14.73
CA GLY A 377 -9.14 -18.85 -16.00
C GLY A 377 -8.28 -19.18 -17.22
N TYR A 378 -6.99 -19.47 -17.03
CA TYR A 378 -6.01 -19.57 -18.10
C TYR A 378 -5.28 -20.91 -18.08
N GLU A 379 -4.97 -21.41 -19.25
CA GLU A 379 -4.10 -22.57 -19.44
C GLU A 379 -2.65 -22.10 -19.39
N ILE A 380 -2.08 -22.06 -18.17
CA ILE A 380 -0.68 -21.70 -17.94
C ILE A 380 0.13 -22.97 -17.80
N GLU A 381 1.01 -23.20 -18.78
CA GLU A 381 1.97 -24.30 -18.74
C GLU A 381 3.17 -23.93 -17.87
N VAL A 382 3.63 -24.90 -17.09
CA VAL A 382 4.70 -24.72 -16.11
C VAL A 382 5.79 -25.75 -16.33
N GLU A 383 7.00 -25.27 -16.59
CA GLU A 383 8.20 -26.09 -16.57
C GLU A 383 9.11 -25.67 -15.42
N ALA A 384 9.75 -26.64 -14.77
CA ALA A 384 10.71 -26.35 -13.70
C ALA A 384 12.04 -27.08 -13.95
N THR A 385 13.15 -26.35 -13.77
CA THR A 385 14.51 -26.91 -13.86
C THR A 385 15.39 -26.32 -12.77
N LYS A 386 15.78 -27.14 -11.79
CA LYS A 386 16.69 -26.76 -10.69
C LYS A 386 16.24 -25.48 -9.96
N GLY A 387 14.95 -25.38 -9.68
CA GLY A 387 14.35 -24.22 -9.00
C GLY A 387 14.05 -23.02 -9.91
N ARG A 388 14.46 -23.04 -11.18
CA ARG A 388 13.98 -22.07 -12.18
C ARG A 388 12.65 -22.53 -12.75
N VAL A 389 11.64 -21.67 -12.69
CA VAL A 389 10.31 -21.91 -13.25
C VAL A 389 10.13 -21.10 -14.52
N LEU A 390 9.65 -21.75 -15.58
CA LEU A 390 9.22 -21.13 -16.82
C LEU A 390 7.69 -21.18 -16.86
N LEU A 391 7.06 -20.02 -17.05
CA LEU A 391 5.63 -19.88 -17.28
C LEU A 391 5.42 -19.51 -18.75
N HIS A 392 4.59 -20.26 -19.48
CA HIS A 392 4.22 -19.95 -20.86
C HIS A 392 2.76 -20.33 -21.14
N GLY A 393 2.26 -19.87 -22.28
CA GLY A 393 0.83 -19.87 -22.61
C GLY A 393 0.32 -18.45 -22.80
N THR A 394 -0.98 -18.26 -22.67
CA THR A 394 -1.64 -17.01 -23.04
C THR A 394 -2.56 -16.52 -21.93
N VAL A 395 -2.53 -15.22 -21.68
CA VAL A 395 -3.43 -14.52 -20.75
C VAL A 395 -4.10 -13.34 -21.44
N ASP A 396 -5.26 -12.92 -20.95
CA ASP A 396 -6.00 -11.82 -21.57
C ASP A 396 -5.28 -10.50 -21.37
N TYR A 397 -4.91 -10.17 -20.13
CA TYR A 397 -4.31 -8.89 -19.80
C TYR A 397 -2.99 -9.01 -19.03
N PHE A 398 -2.39 -7.85 -18.77
CA PHE A 398 -1.07 -7.80 -18.14
C PHE A 398 -1.14 -8.17 -16.65
N HIS A 399 -2.24 -7.84 -15.97
CA HIS A 399 -2.36 -8.13 -14.54
C HIS A 399 -2.35 -9.64 -14.25
N GLU A 400 -2.93 -10.48 -15.10
CA GLU A 400 -2.89 -11.93 -14.91
C GLU A 400 -1.48 -12.49 -15.11
N ARG A 401 -0.73 -11.92 -16.05
CA ARG A 401 0.70 -12.23 -16.21
C ARG A 401 1.49 -11.95 -14.94
N VAL A 402 1.24 -10.80 -14.30
CA VAL A 402 1.90 -10.41 -13.05
C VAL A 402 1.45 -11.29 -11.89
N GLU A 403 0.16 -11.58 -11.82
CA GLU A 403 -0.41 -12.42 -10.77
C GLU A 403 0.13 -13.85 -10.87
N ALA A 404 0.29 -14.40 -12.09
CA ALA A 404 0.95 -15.69 -12.30
C ALA A 404 2.38 -15.73 -11.78
N GLU A 405 3.17 -14.67 -12.02
CA GLU A 405 4.51 -14.55 -11.46
C GLU A 405 4.51 -14.51 -9.93
N LYS A 406 3.57 -13.78 -9.32
CA LYS A 406 3.45 -13.70 -7.85
C LYS A 406 3.07 -15.03 -7.22
N VAL A 407 2.06 -15.70 -7.79
CA VAL A 407 1.59 -17.00 -7.31
C VAL A 407 2.73 -18.01 -7.42
N ALA A 408 3.42 -18.08 -8.57
CA ALA A 408 4.59 -18.93 -8.71
C ALA A 408 5.73 -18.55 -7.73
N ALA A 409 5.97 -17.27 -7.46
CA ALA A 409 7.01 -16.81 -6.53
C ALA A 409 6.74 -17.19 -5.07
N SER A 410 5.48 -17.43 -4.71
CA SER A 410 5.08 -17.88 -3.37
C SER A 410 5.34 -19.37 -3.11
N VAL A 411 5.60 -20.17 -4.16
CA VAL A 411 5.82 -21.61 -4.01
C VAL A 411 7.23 -21.89 -3.53
N GLU A 412 7.34 -22.64 -2.43
CA GLU A 412 8.64 -23.08 -1.90
C GLU A 412 9.42 -23.88 -2.96
N GLY A 413 10.69 -23.52 -3.14
CA GLY A 413 11.56 -24.15 -4.14
C GLY A 413 11.73 -23.34 -5.43
N VAL A 414 10.93 -22.29 -5.63
CA VAL A 414 11.10 -21.35 -6.75
C VAL A 414 12.23 -20.36 -6.43
N LEU A 415 13.31 -20.45 -7.19
CA LEU A 415 14.51 -19.61 -7.08
C LEU A 415 14.49 -18.45 -8.07
N GLU A 416 13.90 -18.69 -9.24
CA GLU A 416 13.86 -17.77 -10.37
C GLU A 416 12.64 -18.07 -11.22
N ILE A 417 12.00 -17.02 -11.75
CA ILE A 417 10.86 -17.14 -12.66
C ILE A 417 11.22 -16.50 -13.98
N VAL A 418 11.00 -17.23 -15.06
CA VAL A 418 11.03 -16.75 -16.43
C VAL A 418 9.58 -16.73 -16.90
N ASN A 419 8.98 -15.55 -16.91
CA ASN A 419 7.59 -15.37 -17.33
C ASN A 419 7.54 -15.04 -18.83
N GLN A 420 7.10 -16.00 -19.64
CA GLN A 420 6.92 -15.91 -21.09
C GLN A 420 5.44 -15.97 -21.51
N LEU A 421 4.52 -15.66 -20.60
CA LEU A 421 3.11 -15.57 -20.95
C LEU A 421 2.88 -14.45 -21.98
N GLU A 422 2.17 -14.79 -23.05
CA GLU A 422 1.72 -13.86 -24.07
C GLU A 422 0.42 -13.19 -23.62
N VAL A 423 0.29 -11.88 -23.87
CA VAL A 423 -0.89 -11.09 -23.48
C VAL A 423 -1.71 -10.80 -24.75
N GLU A 424 -2.96 -11.27 -24.79
CA GLU A 424 -3.83 -11.17 -25.98
C GLU A 424 -4.43 -9.77 -26.18
N HIS A 425 -4.90 -9.13 -25.11
CA HIS A 425 -5.53 -7.81 -25.19
C HIS A 425 -4.50 -6.69 -25.13
N THR A 426 -4.84 -5.56 -25.75
CA THR A 426 -3.99 -4.37 -25.71
C THR A 426 -3.70 -3.99 -24.25
N PRO A 427 -2.44 -3.75 -23.87
CA PRO A 427 -2.09 -3.42 -22.49
C PRO A 427 -2.86 -2.19 -22.01
N HIS A 428 -3.76 -2.32 -21.03
CA HIS A 428 -4.18 -1.17 -20.23
C HIS A 428 -3.16 -0.94 -19.11
N ALA A 429 -3.09 0.29 -18.58
CA ALA A 429 -2.09 0.66 -17.58
C ALA A 429 -2.32 -0.11 -16.27
N PHE A 430 -1.33 -0.86 -15.81
CA PHE A 430 -1.33 -1.44 -14.47
C PHE A 430 -1.39 -0.35 -13.37
N VAL A 431 -2.43 -0.38 -12.53
CA VAL A 431 -2.48 0.40 -11.28
C VAL A 431 -1.54 -0.24 -10.27
N PHE A 432 -0.47 0.47 -9.93
CA PHE A 432 0.38 0.07 -8.82
C PHE A 432 -0.32 0.42 -7.51
N ASP A 433 -0.79 -0.60 -6.82
CA ASP A 433 -1.20 -0.52 -5.43
C ASP A 433 0.06 -0.82 -4.57
N PRO A 434 0.70 0.18 -3.93
CA PRO A 434 1.85 -0.04 -3.05
C PRO A 434 1.55 -0.98 -1.87
N HIS A 435 0.28 -1.19 -1.52
CA HIS A 435 -0.17 -2.07 -0.44
C HIS A 435 -0.42 -3.51 -0.92
N MET A 436 -0.93 -3.75 -2.14
CA MET A 436 -1.14 -5.12 -2.67
C MET A 436 -0.06 -5.62 -3.65
N TYR A 437 0.75 -4.72 -4.18
CA TYR A 437 1.86 -5.01 -5.10
C TYR A 437 3.18 -4.49 -4.54
N PRO A 438 3.66 -4.98 -3.39
CA PRO A 438 5.01 -4.66 -2.94
C PRO A 438 6.06 -4.97 -4.02
N HIS A 439 5.78 -5.90 -4.94
CA HIS A 439 6.67 -6.26 -6.03
C HIS A 439 6.18 -5.79 -7.38
N HIS A 440 7.11 -5.18 -8.10
CA HIS A 440 6.99 -4.93 -9.52
C HIS A 440 7.38 -6.24 -10.24
N PRO A 441 6.73 -6.66 -11.34
CA PRO A 441 7.14 -7.78 -12.20
C PRO A 441 8.52 -7.61 -12.90
N ASN A 442 9.41 -6.77 -12.34
CA ASN A 442 10.68 -6.36 -12.94
C ASN A 442 11.83 -6.64 -11.96
N SER A 443 11.87 -7.81 -11.34
CA SER A 443 13.11 -8.29 -10.69
C SER A 443 14.25 -8.53 -11.69
N SER A 444 13.95 -8.49 -13.00
CA SER A 444 14.85 -8.77 -14.12
C SER A 444 15.38 -7.53 -14.86
N GLY A 445 15.09 -6.31 -14.40
CA GLY A 445 15.65 -5.08 -14.99
C GLY A 445 15.15 -4.72 -16.40
N LYS A 446 14.06 -5.34 -16.89
CA LYS A 446 13.37 -4.91 -18.10
C LYS A 446 12.25 -3.92 -17.74
N GLU A 447 12.39 -2.71 -18.24
CA GLU A 447 11.44 -1.59 -18.13
C GLU A 447 10.07 -2.02 -18.64
N LEU A 448 8.99 -1.71 -17.91
CA LEU A 448 7.64 -1.96 -18.41
C LEU A 448 7.45 -1.20 -19.72
N VAL A 449 7.09 -1.93 -20.77
CA VAL A 449 6.52 -1.34 -21.97
C VAL A 449 5.01 -1.37 -21.79
N MET A 450 4.44 -0.30 -21.23
CA MET A 450 3.00 -0.13 -21.16
C MET A 450 2.55 0.48 -22.49
N VAL A 451 1.58 -0.13 -23.15
CA VAL A 451 1.01 0.43 -24.38
C VAL A 451 -0.07 1.44 -23.96
N PRO A 452 -0.10 2.66 -24.51
CA PRO A 452 -1.08 3.66 -24.08
C PRO A 452 -2.50 3.22 -24.37
N ASN A 453 -3.40 3.61 -23.47
CA ASN A 453 -4.85 3.55 -23.69
C ASN A 453 -5.32 4.59 -24.74
N ASN A 454 -4.48 5.57 -25.10
CA ASN A 454 -4.80 6.63 -26.06
C ASN A 454 -3.65 6.85 -27.06
N ARG A 455 -3.63 6.04 -28.13
CA ARG A 455 -2.61 6.13 -29.21
C ARG A 455 -2.69 7.44 -30.00
N ASP A 456 -3.80 8.16 -29.89
CA ASP A 456 -4.08 9.40 -30.63
C ASP A 456 -3.95 10.66 -29.77
N ALA A 457 -3.64 10.53 -28.47
CA ALA A 457 -3.43 11.66 -27.58
C ALA A 457 -2.24 12.51 -28.04
N SER A 458 -2.39 13.83 -28.02
CA SER A 458 -1.24 14.71 -28.23
C SER A 458 -0.29 14.61 -27.04
N ASP A 459 1.01 14.89 -27.26
CA ASP A 459 2.00 14.96 -26.18
C ASP A 459 1.59 15.98 -25.09
N ARG A 460 0.81 17.00 -25.45
CA ARG A 460 0.24 17.96 -24.49
C ARG A 460 -0.81 17.29 -23.62
N ASP A 461 -1.76 16.57 -24.21
CA ASP A 461 -2.84 15.91 -23.48
C ASP A 461 -2.29 14.83 -22.55
N LEU A 462 -1.30 14.05 -23.03
CA LEU A 462 -0.59 13.07 -22.20
C LEU A 462 0.13 13.74 -21.02
N ARG A 463 0.83 14.86 -21.26
CA ARG A 463 1.51 15.59 -20.17
C ARG A 463 0.51 16.10 -19.13
N ASP A 464 -0.63 16.62 -19.57
CA ASP A 464 -1.65 17.18 -18.70
C ASP A 464 -2.35 16.07 -17.90
N ALA A 465 -2.65 14.92 -18.52
CA ALA A 465 -3.16 13.72 -17.86
C ALA A 465 -2.18 13.19 -16.81
N ILE A 466 -0.89 13.07 -17.13
CA ILE A 466 0.13 12.60 -16.17
C ILE A 466 0.26 13.56 -14.98
N ARG A 467 0.21 14.87 -15.21
CA ARG A 467 0.21 15.86 -14.12
C ARG A 467 -1.03 15.73 -13.25
N GLU A 468 -2.17 15.43 -13.84
CA GLU A 468 -3.39 15.12 -13.10
C GLU A 468 -3.17 13.87 -12.24
N GLU A 469 -2.63 12.76 -12.77
CA GLU A 469 -2.35 11.56 -11.97
C GLU A 469 -1.42 11.83 -10.79
N LEU A 470 -0.30 12.54 -11.02
CA LEU A 470 0.64 12.92 -9.96
C LEU A 470 -0.04 13.77 -8.86
N ARG A 471 -1.00 14.62 -9.23
CA ARG A 471 -1.76 15.45 -8.27
C ARG A 471 -2.73 14.64 -7.44
N TRP A 472 -3.36 13.61 -8.00
CA TRP A 472 -4.37 12.82 -7.29
C TRP A 472 -3.78 11.77 -6.37
N THR A 473 -2.52 11.36 -6.58
CA THR A 473 -1.86 10.44 -5.67
C THR A 473 -1.55 11.10 -4.33
N PRO A 474 -1.86 10.42 -3.22
CA PRO A 474 -1.55 10.89 -1.89
C PRO A 474 -0.04 10.96 -1.70
N PHE A 475 0.67 9.87 -1.92
CA PHE A 475 2.06 9.74 -1.50
C PHE A 475 3.08 10.37 -2.47
N LEU A 476 2.71 11.43 -3.20
CA LEU A 476 3.56 12.08 -4.20
C LEU A 476 3.45 13.60 -4.08
N ASN A 477 4.61 14.27 -3.96
CA ASN A 477 4.70 15.70 -4.19
C ASN A 477 5.01 15.97 -5.68
N GLY A 478 3.94 16.18 -6.45
CA GLY A 478 4.04 16.39 -7.91
C GLY A 478 4.72 17.70 -8.33
N ASP A 479 4.84 18.69 -7.44
CA ASP A 479 5.32 20.04 -7.81
C ASP A 479 6.82 20.05 -8.16
N ASP A 480 7.60 19.14 -7.56
CA ASP A 480 9.02 18.96 -7.83
C ASP A 480 9.30 18.04 -9.05
N ILE A 481 8.25 17.48 -9.66
CA ILE A 481 8.32 16.53 -10.78
C ILE A 481 8.01 17.24 -12.11
N ARG A 482 9.04 17.40 -12.94
CA ARG A 482 8.89 17.89 -14.32
C ARG A 482 8.60 16.73 -15.26
N VAL A 483 7.46 16.83 -15.96
CA VAL A 483 7.00 15.88 -16.98
C VAL A 483 7.23 16.44 -18.37
N SER A 484 8.03 15.74 -19.18
CA SER A 484 8.24 16.01 -20.60
C SER A 484 7.75 14.83 -21.43
N VAL A 485 7.02 15.09 -22.52
CA VAL A 485 6.45 14.05 -23.38
C VAL A 485 6.87 14.31 -24.82
N LEU A 486 7.32 13.26 -25.52
CA LEU A 486 7.68 13.29 -26.94
C LEU A 486 7.29 11.97 -27.62
N GLY A 487 6.31 12.02 -28.53
CA GLY A 487 5.81 10.84 -29.22
C GLY A 487 5.30 9.77 -28.25
N GLY A 488 4.59 10.19 -27.20
CA GLY A 488 4.12 9.32 -26.12
C GLY A 488 5.20 8.78 -25.18
N ARG A 489 6.49 9.08 -25.40
CA ARG A 489 7.57 8.75 -24.47
C ARG A 489 7.73 9.86 -23.44
N VAL A 490 7.68 9.49 -22.17
CA VAL A 490 7.72 10.41 -21.04
C VAL A 490 9.12 10.42 -20.43
N THR A 491 9.61 11.60 -20.07
CA THR A 491 10.77 11.75 -19.21
C THR A 491 10.34 12.47 -17.94
N LEU A 492 10.55 11.82 -16.80
CA LEU A 492 10.35 12.40 -15.47
C LEU A 492 11.70 12.92 -14.96
N SER A 493 11.75 14.17 -14.52
CA SER A 493 12.98 14.78 -14.00
C SER A 493 12.70 15.75 -12.86
N GLY A 494 13.65 15.95 -11.95
CA GLY A 494 13.42 16.69 -10.71
C GLY A 494 13.93 15.88 -9.52
N ALA A 495 13.37 16.15 -8.35
CA ALA A 495 13.68 15.44 -7.12
C ALA A 495 12.39 14.87 -6.50
N VAL A 496 12.56 13.77 -5.77
CA VAL A 496 11.54 13.14 -4.92
C VAL A 496 12.20 12.75 -3.61
N TYR A 497 11.41 12.58 -2.56
CA TYR A 497 11.92 12.39 -1.21
C TYR A 497 12.25 10.94 -0.88
N SER A 498 11.62 9.98 -1.59
CA SER A 498 11.82 8.55 -1.37
C SER A 498 11.87 7.76 -2.68
N TRP A 499 12.41 6.53 -2.59
CA TRP A 499 12.35 5.59 -3.71
C TRP A 499 10.90 5.22 -4.06
N THR A 500 10.02 5.13 -3.06
CA THR A 500 8.59 4.87 -3.24
C THR A 500 7.92 5.97 -4.07
N GLU A 501 8.18 7.24 -3.76
CA GLU A 501 7.73 8.37 -4.59
C GLU A 501 8.29 8.27 -6.01
N ARG A 502 9.59 7.99 -6.16
CA ARG A 502 10.20 7.81 -7.49
C ARG A 502 9.46 6.76 -8.31
N ARG A 503 9.07 5.64 -7.68
CA ARG A 503 8.33 4.55 -8.32
C ARG A 503 6.89 4.94 -8.63
N LEU A 504 6.17 5.51 -7.68
CA LEU A 504 4.79 5.98 -7.87
C LEU A 504 4.72 6.95 -9.06
N ALA A 505 5.67 7.88 -9.17
CA ALA A 505 5.71 8.82 -10.29
C ALA A 505 5.82 8.11 -11.66
N THR A 506 6.57 7.01 -11.75
CA THR A 506 6.64 6.20 -12.97
C THR A 506 5.31 5.52 -13.29
N VAL A 507 4.64 4.97 -12.28
CA VAL A 507 3.34 4.31 -12.46
C VAL A 507 2.30 5.33 -12.93
N ASN A 508 2.21 6.46 -12.25
CA ASN A 508 1.31 7.56 -12.62
C ASN A 508 1.55 8.05 -14.04
N ALA A 509 2.81 8.09 -14.49
CA ALA A 509 3.11 8.43 -15.87
C ALA A 509 2.50 7.43 -16.86
N PHE A 510 2.53 6.14 -16.54
CA PHE A 510 1.88 5.13 -17.36
C PHE A 510 0.35 5.13 -17.25
N GLN A 511 -0.22 5.35 -16.06
CA GLN A 511 -1.67 5.55 -15.87
C GLN A 511 -2.19 6.73 -16.69
N GLY A 512 -1.40 7.82 -16.75
CA GLY A 512 -1.67 8.97 -17.60
C GLY A 512 -1.45 8.74 -19.11
N GLY A 513 -1.09 7.52 -19.53
CA GLY A 513 -1.01 7.11 -20.93
C GLY A 513 0.38 7.11 -21.57
N ALA A 514 1.47 7.13 -20.80
CA ALA A 514 2.81 6.98 -21.36
C ALA A 514 2.99 5.65 -22.12
N VAL A 515 3.69 5.69 -23.26
CA VAL A 515 4.18 4.50 -23.99
C VAL A 515 5.44 3.92 -23.33
N ALA A 516 6.27 4.82 -22.81
CA ALA A 516 7.53 4.51 -22.17
C ALA A 516 7.86 5.63 -21.20
N VAL A 517 8.52 5.31 -20.09
CA VAL A 517 8.85 6.29 -19.04
C VAL A 517 10.33 6.21 -18.72
N ILE A 518 11.07 7.23 -19.12
CA ILE A 518 12.46 7.43 -18.70
C ILE A 518 12.45 8.18 -17.36
N ASN A 519 12.64 7.45 -16.26
CA ASN A 519 12.66 8.05 -14.93
C ASN A 519 14.06 8.57 -14.54
N ARG A 520 14.26 9.89 -14.60
CA ARG A 520 15.47 10.60 -14.17
C ARG A 520 15.27 11.39 -12.88
N LEU A 521 14.30 11.01 -12.05
CA LEU A 521 14.10 11.62 -10.74
C LEU A 521 15.27 11.24 -9.83
N ALA A 522 15.84 12.24 -9.16
CA ALA A 522 16.79 12.04 -8.09
C ALA A 522 16.01 11.76 -6.79
N VAL A 523 16.33 10.66 -6.11
CA VAL A 523 15.88 10.46 -4.73
C VAL A 523 16.82 11.27 -3.86
N SER A 524 16.31 12.31 -3.22
CA SER A 524 17.09 13.20 -2.37
C SER A 524 16.27 13.59 -1.16
N PRO A 525 16.46 12.92 0.00
CA PRO A 525 16.00 13.45 1.27
C PRO A 525 16.55 14.88 1.42
N ARG A 526 15.68 15.87 1.69
CA ARG A 526 16.12 17.27 1.82
C ARG A 526 17.18 17.35 2.92
N ARG A 527 18.26 18.08 2.66
CA ARG A 527 19.27 18.37 3.68
C ARG A 527 18.65 19.37 4.67
N PRO A 528 18.84 19.25 5.99
CA PRO A 528 18.36 20.26 6.92
C PRO A 528 18.87 21.63 6.48
N LEU A 529 17.96 22.61 6.43
CA LEU A 529 18.35 24.01 6.31
C LEU A 529 19.34 24.29 7.45
N SER A 530 20.52 24.77 7.12
CA SER A 530 21.50 25.15 8.14
C SER A 530 20.85 26.15 9.10
N PRO A 531 21.10 26.07 10.43
CA PRO A 531 20.56 27.04 11.38
C PRO A 531 21.22 28.40 11.18
N SER A 532 20.79 29.14 10.16
CA SER A 532 21.28 30.47 9.84
C SER A 532 20.22 31.26 9.05
N SER A 533 19.00 31.31 9.58
CA SER A 533 18.07 32.43 9.35
C SER A 533 16.85 32.34 10.27
N ALA A 534 17.06 32.06 11.56
CA ALA A 534 16.07 32.50 12.54
C ALA A 534 16.22 34.02 12.68
N PRO A 535 15.16 34.82 12.52
CA PRO A 535 15.24 36.25 12.79
C PRO A 535 15.65 36.43 14.25
N THR A 536 16.80 37.08 14.47
CA THR A 536 17.31 37.40 15.79
C THR A 536 16.25 38.23 16.52
N ALA A 537 15.60 37.64 17.51
CA ALA A 537 14.77 38.37 18.45
C ALA A 537 15.69 39.34 19.21
N GLN A 538 15.70 40.61 18.78
CA GLN A 538 16.29 41.69 19.54
C GLN A 538 15.50 41.81 20.85
N LEU A 539 16.13 41.42 21.95
CA LEU A 539 15.72 41.77 23.30
C LEU A 539 15.71 43.29 23.42
N VAL A 540 14.54 43.90 23.26
CA VAL A 540 14.30 45.28 23.67
C VAL A 540 14.22 45.29 25.19
N ALA A 541 15.35 45.62 25.82
CA ALA A 541 15.35 46.08 27.19
C ALA A 541 14.63 47.43 27.28
N THR A 542 13.61 47.52 28.14
CA THR A 542 13.01 48.79 28.58
C THR A 542 12.51 48.62 30.02
N PRO A 543 12.41 49.70 30.79
CA PRO A 543 13.49 50.46 31.42
C PRO A 543 13.67 50.13 32.91
#